data_AF-A0A6G7WJ06-F1
#
_entry.id   AF-A0A6G7WJ06-F1
#
_cell.length_a   1.000
_cell.length_b   1.000
_cell.length_c   1.000
_cell.angle_alpha   90.00
_cell.angle_beta   90.00
_cell.angle_gamma   90.00
#
_symmetry.space_group_name_H-M   'P 1'
#
loop_
_entity.id
_entity.type
_entity.pdbx_description
1 polymer ?
#
loop_
_entity_poly.entity_id
_entity_poly.type
_entity_poly.pdbx_seq_one_letter_code
_entity_poly.pdbx_strand_id
1 'polypeptide(L)'
;MKLKHLAWLSAFFVLAGCSSDAETESEEASSSIVVSEESQTESSVATEESRGTGGNVASDDTVNNTESLDLYIPDVLKQDEGTEDYDQVIAIAEEYASSTEGAEEGLFTIFYTGYYLENTDGTLQGYFIGMNRTGQPLKDLQFVLDFAINDAKVWDNQLVYLEEAEFGQFPNEAAFPFFLQATPGMEETLKAAEPGNIQISISDIQEGITTGE
;
A
#
# COMPACT_ATOMS: atom_id res chain seq x y z
N MET A 1 -0.87 18.28 -17.45
CA MET A 1 -0.45 19.51 -18.18
C MET A 1 -1.58 20.56 -18.08
N LYS A 2 -1.32 21.88 -18.08
CA LYS A 2 -2.39 22.93 -18.05
C LYS A 2 -2.87 23.29 -19.47
N LEU A 3 -4.06 23.82 -19.78
CA LEU A 3 -5.22 24.35 -19.01
C LEU A 3 -6.47 24.35 -19.93
N LYS A 4 -7.70 24.41 -19.39
CA LYS A 4 -8.75 25.32 -19.93
C LYS A 4 -9.92 25.56 -18.96
N HIS A 5 -10.40 26.80 -18.91
CA HIS A 5 -11.64 27.16 -18.23
C HIS A 5 -12.86 26.83 -19.09
N LEU A 6 -13.95 26.39 -18.44
CA LEU A 6 -15.29 26.79 -18.85
C LEU A 6 -16.09 27.16 -17.59
N ALA A 7 -16.53 28.42 -17.51
CA ALA A 7 -17.29 28.89 -16.36
C ALA A 7 -18.79 28.55 -16.55
N TRP A 8 -19.34 27.69 -15.68
CA TRP A 8 -20.79 27.52 -15.56
C TRP A 8 -21.30 28.29 -14.34
N LEU A 9 -22.39 29.04 -14.52
CA LEU A 9 -22.98 29.87 -13.48
C LEU A 9 -23.96 29.06 -12.63
N SER A 10 -23.55 28.68 -11.41
CA SER A 10 -24.40 27.96 -10.44
C SER A 10 -24.83 28.88 -9.30
N ALA A 11 -26.13 28.87 -8.96
CA ALA A 11 -26.72 29.89 -8.12
C ALA A 11 -26.52 29.65 -6.61
N PHE A 12 -26.34 30.74 -5.85
CA PHE A 12 -26.38 30.73 -4.39
C PHE A 12 -27.77 30.31 -3.89
N PHE A 13 -27.86 29.17 -3.22
CA PHE A 13 -28.96 28.86 -2.30
C PHE A 13 -28.53 29.22 -0.88
N VAL A 14 -29.10 30.31 -0.34
CA VAL A 14 -28.89 30.70 1.06
C VAL A 14 -29.89 29.93 1.93
N LEU A 15 -29.42 28.88 2.61
CA LEU A 15 -30.15 28.26 3.71
C LEU A 15 -29.87 29.02 5.00
N ALA A 16 -30.86 29.76 5.50
CA ALA A 16 -30.81 30.39 6.81
C ALA A 16 -31.14 29.36 7.90
N GLY A 17 -30.11 28.73 8.48
CA GLY A 17 -30.21 27.96 9.72
C GLY A 17 -29.78 28.82 10.92
N CYS A 18 -30.60 28.92 11.96
CA CYS A 18 -30.26 29.68 13.16
C CYS A 18 -30.81 29.01 14.43
N SER A 19 -29.95 28.93 15.45
CA SER A 19 -30.22 28.65 16.87
C SER A 19 -31.15 27.49 17.25
N SER A 20 -30.58 26.54 17.98
CA SER A 20 -31.09 26.17 19.32
C SER A 20 -29.94 25.55 20.12
N ASP A 21 -29.34 26.32 21.02
CA ASP A 21 -28.40 25.83 22.02
C ASP A 21 -29.10 24.87 22.98
N ALA A 22 -28.42 23.78 23.36
CA ALA A 22 -28.80 22.89 24.45
C ALA A 22 -27.53 22.44 25.18
N GLU A 23 -27.57 22.44 26.51
CA GLU A 23 -26.38 22.54 27.34
C GLU A 23 -25.62 21.21 27.55
N THR A 24 -24.34 21.39 27.86
CA THR A 24 -23.43 20.54 28.64
C THR A 24 -24.05 19.40 29.45
N GLU A 25 -23.47 18.22 29.32
CA GLU A 25 -23.22 17.34 30.47
C GLU A 25 -21.78 16.79 30.39
N SER A 26 -21.19 16.42 31.53
CA SER A 26 -19.80 15.94 31.62
C SER A 26 -19.75 14.69 32.48
N GLU A 27 -19.12 13.63 31.97
CA GLU A 27 -18.66 12.52 32.80
C GLU A 27 -17.18 12.22 32.49
N GLU A 28 -16.38 12.15 33.55
CA GLU A 28 -15.00 11.66 33.49
C GLU A 28 -14.96 10.15 33.69
N ALA A 29 -14.13 9.44 32.92
CA ALA A 29 -13.84 8.03 33.14
C ALA A 29 -12.36 7.72 32.86
N SER A 30 -11.47 8.23 33.71
CA SER A 30 -10.07 7.77 33.71
C SER A 30 -9.98 6.33 34.21
N SER A 31 -9.23 5.47 33.50
CA SER A 31 -8.63 4.28 34.11
C SER A 31 -7.31 3.93 33.43
N SER A 32 -6.29 3.75 34.26
CA SER A 32 -4.97 3.25 33.87
C SER A 32 -4.97 1.74 33.65
N ILE A 33 -4.02 1.26 32.84
CA ILE A 33 -3.27 0.05 33.23
C ILE A 33 -1.80 0.23 32.87
N VAL A 34 -0.92 -0.28 33.73
CA VAL A 34 0.52 -0.29 33.56
C VAL A 34 1.02 -1.73 33.68
N VAL A 35 1.80 -2.18 32.71
CA VAL A 35 2.70 -3.32 32.83
C VAL A 35 4.01 -2.94 32.16
N SER A 36 5.11 -3.15 32.86
CA SER A 36 6.47 -3.10 32.33
C SER A 36 7.16 -4.37 32.78
N GLU A 37 7.93 -5.01 31.91
CA GLU A 37 8.87 -6.06 32.32
C GLU A 37 10.13 -5.99 31.46
N GLU A 38 11.29 -6.06 32.11
CA GLU A 38 12.64 -5.94 31.54
C GLU A 38 13.51 -7.06 32.12
N SER A 39 14.18 -7.83 31.25
CA SER A 39 15.35 -8.69 31.56
C SER A 39 15.89 -9.19 30.20
N GLN A 40 17.18 -9.19 29.81
CA GLN A 40 18.44 -9.60 30.45
C GLN A 40 18.45 -11.11 30.83
N THR A 41 19.46 -11.97 30.63
CA THR A 41 20.77 -12.04 29.90
C THR A 41 21.02 -13.57 29.62
N GLU A 42 22.15 -14.19 29.20
CA GLU A 42 23.61 -13.91 29.11
C GLU A 42 24.27 -14.99 28.19
N SER A 43 25.48 -14.74 27.66
CA SER A 43 26.50 -15.74 27.22
C SER A 43 26.24 -16.57 25.93
N SER A 44 27.25 -17.21 25.29
CA SER A 44 28.69 -17.33 25.61
C SER A 44 29.64 -17.46 24.39
N VAL A 45 30.87 -16.97 24.60
CA VAL A 45 32.13 -17.09 23.82
C VAL A 45 32.44 -18.43 23.14
N ALA A 46 33.01 -18.37 21.93
CA ALA A 46 34.08 -19.28 21.44
C ALA A 46 34.94 -18.61 20.34
N THR A 47 36.19 -19.05 20.13
CA THR A 47 37.13 -18.53 19.13
C THR A 47 37.99 -19.65 18.58
N GLU A 48 38.23 -19.69 17.27
CA GLU A 48 39.27 -20.50 16.63
C GLU A 48 39.98 -19.68 15.53
N GLU A 49 41.31 -19.61 15.54
CA GLU A 49 42.11 -19.08 14.43
C GLU A 49 42.57 -20.24 13.54
N SER A 50 42.37 -20.16 12.22
CA SER A 50 42.97 -21.12 11.29
C SER A 50 43.61 -20.42 10.09
N ARG A 51 44.94 -20.56 9.97
CA ARG A 51 45.73 -20.08 8.84
C ARG A 51 45.89 -21.20 7.80
N GLY A 52 45.29 -21.04 6.62
CA GLY A 52 45.44 -21.97 5.49
C GLY A 52 45.69 -21.24 4.17
N THR A 53 46.91 -21.33 3.62
CA THR A 53 47.25 -20.73 2.32
C THR A 53 46.78 -21.63 1.17
N GLY A 54 45.97 -21.08 0.27
CA GLY A 54 45.60 -21.74 -0.99
C GLY A 54 44.92 -20.75 -1.93
N GLY A 55 45.65 -20.25 -2.92
CA GLY A 55 45.10 -19.29 -3.87
C GLY A 55 44.28 -19.97 -4.95
N ASN A 56 43.05 -19.49 -5.16
CA ASN A 56 42.38 -19.60 -6.45
C ASN A 56 41.64 -18.28 -6.69
N VAL A 57 41.79 -17.67 -7.87
CA VAL A 57 40.98 -16.52 -8.26
C VAL A 57 39.64 -17.08 -8.74
N ALA A 58 38.72 -17.31 -7.81
CA ALA A 58 37.32 -17.36 -8.16
C ALA A 58 36.92 -15.98 -8.70
N SER A 59 36.19 -15.95 -9.81
CA SER A 59 35.43 -14.75 -10.15
C SER A 59 34.46 -14.51 -9.00
N ASP A 60 34.54 -13.33 -8.38
CA ASP A 60 33.43 -12.80 -7.59
C ASP A 60 32.37 -12.29 -8.57
N ASP A 61 31.78 -13.24 -9.30
CA ASP A 61 30.48 -13.05 -9.93
C ASP A 61 29.46 -13.00 -8.78
N THR A 62 29.40 -11.84 -8.11
CA THR A 62 28.41 -11.54 -7.09
C THR A 62 27.05 -11.46 -7.78
N VAL A 63 26.46 -12.62 -8.05
CA VAL A 63 25.09 -12.73 -8.54
C VAL A 63 24.18 -12.24 -7.41
N ASN A 64 23.90 -10.95 -7.42
CA ASN A 64 22.72 -10.39 -6.77
C ASN A 64 21.51 -11.06 -7.44
N ASN A 65 21.13 -12.21 -6.91
CA ASN A 65 19.99 -12.99 -7.35
C ASN A 65 18.73 -12.35 -6.75
N THR A 66 18.46 -11.11 -7.16
CA THR A 66 17.20 -10.41 -6.89
C THR A 66 16.10 -11.28 -7.46
N GLU A 67 15.33 -11.91 -6.57
CA GLU A 67 14.17 -12.67 -6.98
C GLU A 67 13.14 -11.70 -7.57
N SER A 68 12.47 -12.14 -8.62
CA SER A 68 11.44 -11.38 -9.34
C SER A 68 10.11 -12.11 -9.22
N LEU A 69 9.03 -11.35 -9.07
CA LEU A 69 7.67 -11.85 -9.02
C LEU A 69 7.06 -11.90 -10.42
N ASP A 70 6.08 -12.78 -10.65
CA ASP A 70 5.26 -12.72 -11.85
C ASP A 70 4.34 -11.49 -11.77
N LEU A 71 4.25 -10.70 -12.86
CA LEU A 71 3.30 -9.60 -12.92
C LEU A 71 1.89 -10.12 -13.26
N TYR A 72 0.99 -10.07 -12.27
CA TYR A 72 -0.42 -10.37 -12.43
C TYR A 72 -1.22 -9.08 -12.67
N ILE A 73 -2.01 -9.05 -13.75
CA ILE A 73 -2.88 -7.91 -14.08
C ILE A 73 -4.33 -8.25 -13.69
N PRO A 74 -4.97 -7.50 -12.77
CA PRO A 74 -6.39 -7.62 -12.45
C PRO A 74 -7.31 -7.41 -13.65
N ASP A 75 -8.47 -8.08 -13.68
CA ASP A 75 -9.43 -7.98 -14.79
C ASP A 75 -10.01 -6.56 -14.93
N VAL A 76 -10.24 -5.85 -13.82
CA VAL A 76 -10.67 -4.44 -13.80
C VAL A 76 -9.77 -3.49 -14.59
N LEU A 77 -8.46 -3.77 -14.73
CA LEU A 77 -7.54 -2.92 -15.50
C LEU A 77 -7.47 -3.29 -17.00
N LYS A 78 -7.87 -4.50 -17.38
CA LYS A 78 -7.83 -4.97 -18.78
C LYS A 78 -8.87 -4.27 -19.66
N GLN A 79 -9.85 -3.60 -19.06
CA GLN A 79 -10.81 -2.76 -19.79
C GLN A 79 -10.14 -1.58 -20.53
N ASP A 80 -8.97 -1.13 -20.04
CA ASP A 80 -8.24 0.04 -20.54
C ASP A 80 -7.00 -0.37 -21.39
N GLU A 81 -6.88 -1.64 -21.77
CA GLU A 81 -5.77 -2.19 -22.55
C GLU A 81 -5.55 -1.44 -23.88
N GLY A 82 -4.31 -1.02 -24.13
CA GLY A 82 -3.92 -0.25 -25.33
C GLY A 82 -4.18 1.26 -25.23
N THR A 83 -4.40 1.78 -24.01
CA THR A 83 -4.33 3.23 -23.72
C THR A 83 -2.92 3.63 -23.23
N GLU A 84 -2.54 4.90 -23.43
CA GLU A 84 -1.24 5.44 -22.97
C GLU A 84 -1.11 5.40 -21.44
N ASP A 85 -2.22 5.52 -20.71
CA ASP A 85 -2.25 5.39 -19.24
C ASP A 85 -2.07 3.93 -18.79
N TYR A 86 -2.74 2.97 -19.45
CA TYR A 86 -2.51 1.53 -19.22
C TYR A 86 -1.06 1.14 -19.47
N ASP A 87 -0.47 1.52 -20.60
CA ASP A 87 0.93 1.19 -20.94
C ASP A 87 1.92 1.71 -19.87
N GLN A 88 1.67 2.90 -19.29
CA GLN A 88 2.45 3.44 -18.18
C GLN A 88 2.24 2.67 -16.87
N VAL A 89 1.00 2.31 -16.54
CA VAL A 89 0.66 1.54 -15.35
C VAL A 89 1.36 0.18 -15.38
N ILE A 90 1.29 -0.54 -16.52
CA ILE A 90 1.98 -1.83 -16.68
C ILE A 90 3.49 -1.67 -16.56
N ALA A 91 4.11 -0.69 -17.22
CA ALA A 91 5.57 -0.49 -17.16
C ALA A 91 6.09 -0.23 -15.73
N ILE A 92 5.34 0.53 -14.91
CA ILE A 92 5.66 0.72 -13.49
C ILE A 92 5.44 -0.58 -12.70
N ALA A 93 4.42 -1.37 -13.01
CA ALA A 93 4.19 -2.65 -12.35
C ALA A 93 5.29 -3.67 -12.68
N GLU A 94 5.83 -3.67 -13.90
CA GLU A 94 6.99 -4.48 -14.31
C GLU A 94 8.27 -4.09 -13.54
N GLU A 95 8.50 -2.79 -13.30
CA GLU A 95 9.63 -2.31 -12.49
C GLU A 95 9.55 -2.86 -11.06
N TYR A 96 8.38 -2.78 -10.41
CA TYR A 96 8.18 -3.34 -9.07
C TYR A 96 8.21 -4.87 -9.05
N ALA A 97 7.66 -5.56 -10.06
CA ALA A 97 7.72 -7.02 -10.17
C ALA A 97 9.15 -7.55 -10.34
N SER A 98 10.07 -6.73 -10.88
CA SER A 98 11.47 -7.13 -11.11
C SER A 98 12.32 -7.34 -9.85
N SER A 99 11.81 -7.00 -8.66
CA SER A 99 12.52 -7.15 -7.38
C SER A 99 11.58 -7.45 -6.21
N THR A 100 11.93 -8.43 -5.38
CA THR A 100 11.28 -8.70 -4.08
C THR A 100 11.78 -7.81 -2.93
N GLU A 101 12.47 -6.69 -3.19
CA GLU A 101 13.01 -5.83 -2.13
C GLU A 101 11.88 -5.24 -1.25
N GLY A 102 11.93 -5.56 0.05
CA GLY A 102 10.89 -5.19 1.01
C GLY A 102 9.69 -6.15 1.08
N ALA A 103 9.58 -7.14 0.19
CA ALA A 103 8.51 -8.14 0.18
C ALA A 103 8.96 -9.44 0.85
N GLU A 104 8.63 -9.60 2.14
CA GLU A 104 9.03 -10.75 2.96
C GLU A 104 8.28 -12.04 2.57
N GLU A 105 8.98 -13.18 2.62
CA GLU A 105 8.35 -14.49 2.46
C GLU A 105 7.30 -14.76 3.54
N GLY A 106 6.19 -15.38 3.16
CA GLY A 106 5.06 -15.68 4.05
C GLY A 106 4.08 -14.53 4.25
N LEU A 107 4.34 -13.33 3.70
CA LEU A 107 3.48 -12.15 3.85
C LEU A 107 2.79 -11.71 2.55
N PHE A 108 1.70 -10.96 2.72
CA PHE A 108 1.21 -10.03 1.73
C PHE A 108 1.77 -8.64 2.07
N THR A 109 2.36 -7.95 1.09
CA THR A 109 2.97 -6.63 1.25
C THR A 109 2.36 -5.65 0.25
N ILE A 110 2.24 -4.37 0.61
CA ILE A 110 1.84 -3.31 -0.33
C ILE A 110 2.87 -2.19 -0.40
N PHE A 111 3.01 -1.61 -1.58
CA PHE A 111 3.89 -0.49 -1.87
C PHE A 111 3.11 0.62 -2.56
N TYR A 112 3.34 1.88 -2.20
CA TYR A 112 2.89 3.01 -3.00
C TYR A 112 3.97 3.36 -4.02
N THR A 113 3.60 3.46 -5.29
CA THR A 113 4.55 3.62 -6.41
C THR A 113 5.20 5.00 -6.51
N GLY A 114 4.66 6.00 -5.81
CA GLY A 114 4.95 7.42 -6.07
C GLY A 114 3.97 8.08 -7.05
N TYR A 115 3.21 7.30 -7.81
CA TYR A 115 2.34 7.78 -8.89
C TYR A 115 0.86 7.83 -8.49
N TYR A 116 0.09 8.61 -9.24
CA TYR A 116 -1.35 8.75 -9.09
C TYR A 116 -2.04 8.96 -10.45
N LEU A 117 -3.32 8.63 -10.55
CA LEU A 117 -4.19 8.99 -11.66
C LEU A 117 -5.10 10.17 -11.27
N GLU A 118 -5.52 10.99 -12.24
CA GLU A 118 -6.46 12.10 -12.06
C GLU A 118 -7.78 11.78 -12.79
N ASN A 119 -8.86 11.60 -12.04
CA ASN A 119 -10.18 11.27 -12.57
C ASN A 119 -10.83 12.46 -13.29
N THR A 120 -11.82 12.18 -14.13
CA THR A 120 -12.60 13.20 -14.87
C THR A 120 -13.32 14.22 -13.96
N ASP A 121 -13.54 13.90 -12.69
CA ASP A 121 -14.12 14.80 -11.68
C ASP A 121 -13.08 15.64 -10.91
N GLY A 122 -11.78 15.40 -11.14
CA GLY A 122 -10.67 16.06 -10.47
C GLY A 122 -10.21 15.38 -9.16
N THR A 123 -10.83 14.26 -8.76
CA THR A 123 -10.30 13.43 -7.66
C THR A 123 -9.05 12.67 -8.12
N LEU A 124 -8.19 12.29 -7.16
CA LEU A 124 -7.01 11.47 -7.45
C LEU A 124 -7.19 10.04 -6.98
N GLN A 125 -6.48 9.12 -7.62
CA GLN A 125 -6.27 7.77 -7.14
C GLN A 125 -4.78 7.50 -6.97
N GLY A 126 -4.36 7.10 -5.77
CA GLY A 126 -2.98 6.66 -5.52
C GLY A 126 -2.74 5.29 -6.14
N TYR A 127 -1.59 5.11 -6.79
CA TYR A 127 -1.22 3.86 -7.44
C TYR A 127 -0.35 3.00 -6.53
N PHE A 128 -0.84 1.81 -6.19
CA PHE A 128 -0.19 0.83 -5.32
C PHE A 128 0.13 -0.47 -6.08
N ILE A 129 1.17 -1.17 -5.60
CA ILE A 129 1.47 -2.56 -5.96
C ILE A 129 1.23 -3.43 -4.74
N GLY A 130 0.42 -4.48 -4.87
CA GLY A 130 0.34 -5.58 -3.91
C GLY A 130 1.33 -6.68 -4.32
N MET A 131 2.00 -7.29 -3.36
CA MET A 131 2.90 -8.42 -3.58
C MET A 131 2.49 -9.59 -2.68
N ASN A 132 2.16 -10.72 -3.30
CA ASN A 132 1.75 -11.93 -2.60
C ASN A 132 2.90 -12.94 -2.54
N ARG A 133 3.48 -13.12 -1.35
CA ARG A 133 4.46 -14.17 -1.03
C ARG A 133 3.99 -15.08 0.10
N THR A 134 2.67 -15.16 0.35
CA THR A 134 2.07 -15.93 1.46
C THR A 134 2.23 -17.45 1.34
N GLY A 135 2.73 -17.94 0.20
CA GLY A 135 2.78 -19.35 -0.18
C GLY A 135 1.51 -19.86 -0.85
N GLN A 136 0.45 -19.03 -0.97
CA GLN A 136 -0.87 -19.43 -1.48
C GLN A 136 -1.52 -18.34 -2.34
N PRO A 137 -2.39 -18.67 -3.32
CA PRO A 137 -3.10 -17.65 -4.10
C PRO A 137 -4.22 -16.97 -3.30
N LEU A 138 -4.17 -15.64 -3.20
CA LEU A 138 -5.12 -14.82 -2.43
C LEU A 138 -6.35 -14.44 -3.26
N LYS A 139 -7.48 -14.18 -2.59
CA LYS A 139 -8.69 -13.60 -3.20
C LYS A 139 -9.66 -13.05 -2.15
N ASP A 140 -10.62 -12.25 -2.59
CA ASP A 140 -11.59 -11.54 -1.72
C ASP A 140 -10.84 -10.88 -0.54
N LEU A 141 -9.77 -10.17 -0.88
CA LEU A 141 -8.74 -9.75 0.07
C LEU A 141 -9.18 -8.47 0.77
N GLN A 142 -9.39 -8.57 2.08
CA GLN A 142 -9.79 -7.46 2.94
C GLN A 142 -8.63 -7.07 3.87
N PHE A 143 -8.35 -5.78 4.02
CA PHE A 143 -7.39 -5.27 5.01
C PHE A 143 -7.71 -3.83 5.40
N VAL A 144 -7.20 -3.38 6.55
CA VAL A 144 -7.22 -1.97 6.95
C VAL A 144 -5.90 -1.32 6.53
N LEU A 145 -5.97 -0.12 5.96
CA LEU A 145 -4.84 0.69 5.53
C LEU A 145 -4.73 1.97 6.35
N ASP A 146 -3.58 2.18 6.98
CA ASP A 146 -3.11 3.50 7.43
C ASP A 146 -1.95 3.94 6.51
N PHE A 147 -2.05 5.14 5.95
CA PHE A 147 -1.04 5.71 5.05
C PHE A 147 -0.93 7.23 5.24
N ALA A 148 0.29 7.70 5.49
CA ALA A 148 0.60 9.10 5.72
C ALA A 148 1.81 9.59 4.91
N ILE A 149 1.77 10.87 4.53
CA ILE A 149 2.86 11.59 3.88
C ILE A 149 3.19 12.80 4.77
N ASN A 150 4.43 12.92 5.25
CA ASN A 150 4.82 13.97 6.22
C ASN A 150 3.86 14.06 7.42
N ASP A 151 3.53 12.91 8.03
CA ASP A 151 2.54 12.71 9.10
C ASP A 151 1.07 13.10 8.77
N ALA A 152 0.79 13.66 7.59
CA ALA A 152 -0.56 13.90 7.11
C ALA A 152 -1.14 12.59 6.51
N LYS A 153 -2.10 12.00 7.22
CA LYS A 153 -2.81 10.80 6.77
C LYS A 153 -3.63 11.07 5.51
N VAL A 154 -3.30 10.39 4.41
CA VAL A 154 -4.10 10.40 3.16
C VAL A 154 -5.17 9.33 3.22
N TRP A 155 -4.90 8.23 3.92
CA TRP A 155 -5.87 7.21 4.32
C TRP A 155 -5.66 6.91 5.81
N ASP A 156 -6.73 7.00 6.60
CA ASP A 156 -6.73 6.76 8.05
C ASP A 156 -7.69 5.62 8.35
N ASN A 157 -7.19 4.48 8.82
CA ASN A 157 -7.97 3.28 9.11
C ASN A 157 -8.92 2.91 7.95
N GLN A 158 -8.47 3.10 6.69
CA GLN A 158 -9.27 2.87 5.50
C GLN A 158 -9.45 1.38 5.27
N LEU A 159 -10.68 0.88 5.30
CA LEU A 159 -10.95 -0.49 4.87
C LEU A 159 -10.79 -0.62 3.36
N VAL A 160 -9.90 -1.51 2.92
CA VAL A 160 -9.70 -1.90 1.52
C VAL A 160 -10.29 -3.29 1.33
N TYR A 161 -10.93 -3.51 0.18
CA TYR A 161 -11.47 -4.79 -0.24
C TYR A 161 -11.21 -4.99 -1.73
N LEU A 162 -10.65 -6.14 -2.10
CA LEU A 162 -10.28 -6.51 -3.47
C LEU A 162 -11.05 -7.78 -3.85
N GLU A 163 -12.20 -7.63 -4.50
CA GLU A 163 -13.14 -8.74 -4.77
C GLU A 163 -12.62 -9.69 -5.86
N GLU A 164 -12.82 -11.01 -5.73
CA GLU A 164 -12.51 -12.00 -6.79
C GLU A 164 -13.24 -11.67 -8.10
N ALA A 165 -14.39 -10.97 -8.03
CA ALA A 165 -15.19 -10.58 -9.20
C ALA A 165 -14.59 -9.44 -10.04
N GLU A 166 -13.74 -8.58 -9.47
CA GLU A 166 -13.10 -7.45 -10.17
C GLU A 166 -11.59 -7.68 -10.35
N PHE A 167 -10.95 -8.30 -9.35
CA PHE A 167 -9.51 -8.49 -9.30
C PHE A 167 -9.06 -9.91 -9.63
N GLY A 168 -9.96 -10.90 -9.62
CA GLY A 168 -9.63 -12.31 -9.82
C GLY A 168 -8.95 -12.95 -8.60
N GLN A 169 -8.30 -14.09 -8.82
CA GLN A 169 -7.45 -14.74 -7.82
C GLN A 169 -5.98 -14.34 -8.05
N PHE A 170 -5.38 -13.66 -7.08
CA PHE A 170 -3.98 -13.25 -7.10
C PHE A 170 -3.07 -14.48 -6.93
N PRO A 171 -2.17 -14.80 -7.88
CA PRO A 171 -1.21 -15.90 -7.73
C PRO A 171 -0.25 -15.68 -6.55
N ASN A 172 0.43 -16.75 -6.12
CA ASN A 172 1.58 -16.63 -5.21
C ASN A 172 2.87 -16.36 -5.99
N GLU A 173 3.85 -15.71 -5.36
CA GLU A 173 5.03 -15.09 -5.98
C GLU A 173 4.66 -14.13 -7.12
N ALA A 174 3.58 -13.34 -6.91
CA ALA A 174 3.11 -12.37 -7.88
C ALA A 174 2.99 -10.95 -7.32
N ALA A 175 3.30 -9.97 -8.15
CA ALA A 175 3.00 -8.56 -7.95
C ALA A 175 1.75 -8.18 -8.76
N PHE A 176 0.90 -7.29 -8.24
CA PHE A 176 -0.28 -6.80 -8.94
C PHE A 176 -0.57 -5.32 -8.69
N PRO A 177 -0.90 -4.53 -9.73
CA PRO A 177 -1.27 -3.13 -9.61
C PRO A 177 -2.71 -2.94 -9.12
N PHE A 178 -2.94 -1.97 -8.23
CA PHE A 178 -4.27 -1.52 -7.82
C PHE A 178 -4.30 -0.03 -7.45
N PHE A 179 -5.51 0.55 -7.38
CA PHE A 179 -5.72 1.98 -7.18
C PHE A 179 -6.67 2.24 -6.02
N LEU A 180 -6.35 3.23 -5.19
CA LEU A 180 -7.23 3.70 -4.12
C LEU A 180 -7.54 5.19 -4.31
N GLN A 181 -8.81 5.58 -4.27
CA GLN A 181 -9.20 6.99 -4.35
C GLN A 181 -8.75 7.74 -3.10
N ALA A 182 -8.12 8.90 -3.28
CA ALA A 182 -7.64 9.72 -2.18
C ALA A 182 -8.82 10.21 -1.30
N THR A 183 -8.60 10.29 0.01
CA THR A 183 -9.58 10.91 0.92
C THR A 183 -9.82 12.37 0.50
N PRO A 184 -11.08 12.83 0.38
CA PRO A 184 -11.37 14.17 -0.14
C PRO A 184 -10.64 15.29 0.62
N GLY A 185 -9.89 16.11 -0.13
CA GLY A 185 -9.05 17.18 0.42
C GLY A 185 -7.57 16.80 0.61
N MET A 186 -7.19 15.53 0.40
CA MET A 186 -5.80 15.06 0.47
C MET A 186 -5.12 14.96 -0.91
N GLU A 187 -5.75 15.45 -1.97
CA GLU A 187 -5.24 15.36 -3.35
C GLU A 187 -3.91 16.10 -3.52
N GLU A 188 -3.77 17.28 -2.92
CA GLU A 188 -2.51 18.05 -2.96
C GLU A 188 -1.43 17.43 -2.03
N THR A 189 -1.82 16.69 -0.99
CA THR A 189 -0.91 15.89 -0.15
C THR A 189 -0.33 14.72 -0.94
N LEU A 190 -1.17 14.00 -1.69
CA LEU A 190 -0.76 12.88 -2.55
C LEU A 190 0.14 13.34 -3.71
N LYS A 191 -0.15 14.50 -4.32
CA LYS A 191 0.72 15.16 -5.32
C LYS A 191 2.09 15.57 -4.78
N ALA A 192 2.24 15.70 -3.45
CA ALA A 192 3.46 16.06 -2.77
C ALA A 192 4.20 14.84 -2.15
N ALA A 193 3.86 13.62 -2.57
CA ALA A 193 4.55 12.42 -2.15
C ALA A 193 6.02 12.41 -2.61
N GLU A 194 6.93 12.17 -1.66
CA GLU A 194 8.34 11.86 -1.93
C GLU A 194 8.70 10.59 -1.15
N PRO A 195 9.39 9.59 -1.73
CA PRO A 195 9.54 8.26 -1.13
C PRO A 195 10.08 8.22 0.30
N GLY A 196 10.95 9.16 0.68
CA GLY A 196 11.52 9.24 2.04
C GLY A 196 10.57 9.74 3.13
N ASN A 197 9.38 10.23 2.78
CA ASN A 197 8.43 10.88 3.70
C ASN A 197 7.13 10.08 3.89
N ILE A 198 7.09 8.83 3.42
CA ILE A 198 5.89 7.98 3.38
C ILE A 198 5.90 6.98 4.53
N GLN A 199 4.77 6.85 5.20
CA GLN A 199 4.49 5.83 6.21
C GLN A 199 3.30 5.01 5.73
N ILE A 200 3.43 3.68 5.69
CA ILE A 200 2.41 2.75 5.20
C ILE A 200 2.34 1.55 6.15
N SER A 201 1.14 1.14 6.53
CA SER A 201 0.91 -0.05 7.34
C SER A 201 -0.45 -0.66 7.03
N ILE A 202 -0.51 -1.99 7.00
CA ILE A 202 -1.75 -2.75 6.87
C ILE A 202 -2.01 -3.60 8.11
N SER A 203 -3.27 -3.74 8.50
CA SER A 203 -3.72 -4.61 9.59
C SER A 203 -4.96 -5.41 9.19
N ASP A 204 -5.33 -6.36 10.05
CA ASP A 204 -6.61 -7.09 9.99
C ASP A 204 -6.88 -7.81 8.64
N ILE A 205 -5.79 -8.26 8.00
CA ILE A 205 -5.81 -8.98 6.73
C ILE A 205 -6.69 -10.23 6.85
N GLN A 206 -7.69 -10.32 5.98
CA GLN A 206 -8.64 -11.44 5.89
C GLN A 206 -8.82 -11.83 4.43
N GLU A 207 -8.95 -13.14 4.20
CA GLU A 207 -9.24 -13.74 2.90
C GLU A 207 -10.67 -14.29 2.90
N GLY A 208 -11.34 -14.24 1.74
CA GLY A 208 -12.67 -14.84 1.59
C GLY A 208 -12.62 -16.35 1.73
N ILE A 209 -13.00 -16.87 2.90
CA ILE A 209 -13.20 -18.30 3.12
C ILE A 209 -14.40 -18.77 2.28
N THR A 210 -14.14 -19.24 1.06
CA THR A 210 -15.13 -20.00 0.31
C THR A 210 -15.36 -21.35 1.01
N THR A 211 -16.35 -21.39 1.89
CA THR A 211 -16.92 -22.62 2.42
C THR A 211 -17.52 -23.41 1.26
N GLY A 212 -16.78 -24.40 0.75
CA GLY A 212 -17.27 -25.28 -0.31
C GLY A 212 -18.40 -26.18 0.18
N GLU A 213 -19.51 -26.16 -0.54
CA GLU A 213 -20.57 -27.19 -0.52
C GLU A 213 -20.36 -28.20 -1.68
#